data_AF-A0A3N5H0D2-F1
#
_entry.id   AF-A0A3N5H0D2-F1
#
_cell.length_a   1.000
_cell.length_b   1.000
_cell.length_c   1.000
_cell.angle_alpha   90.00
_cell.angle_beta   90.00
_cell.angle_gamma   90.00
#
_symmetry.space_group_name_H-M   'P 1'
#
loop_
_entity.id
_entity.type
_entity.pdbx_description
1 polymer ?
#
loop_
_entity_poly.entity_id
_entity_poly.type
_entity_poly.pdbx_seq_one_letter_code
_entity_poly.pdbx_strand_id
1 'polypeptide(L)'
;MSSTWPEIPFAAWRDTCAALHLSAQVLGKYRLAHTPWQNHSWHATLYVTASGLTTSAVPDGPGAFDLELDLLDHAVVGRASNGRSARFPLGPGTV
;
A
#
# COMPACT_ATOMS: atom_id res chain seq x y z
N MET A 1 28.80 7.31 -13.40
CA MET A 1 27.74 6.30 -13.17
C MET A 1 26.64 6.60 -14.16
N SER A 2 26.48 5.76 -15.19
CA SER A 2 25.36 5.93 -16.13
C SER A 2 24.08 5.60 -15.39
N SER A 3 23.19 6.58 -15.24
CA SER A 3 21.85 6.39 -14.68
C SER A 3 20.98 5.73 -15.75
N THR A 4 21.06 4.41 -15.87
CA THR A 4 20.20 3.60 -16.76
C THR A 4 18.80 3.42 -16.16
N TRP A 5 18.22 4.51 -15.65
CA TRP A 5 16.84 4.49 -15.20
C TRP A 5 15.93 4.66 -16.42
N PRO A 6 14.88 3.84 -16.56
CA PRO A 6 13.91 4.03 -17.62
C PRO A 6 13.19 5.37 -17.45
N GLU A 7 12.82 6.00 -18.55
CA GLU A 7 11.90 7.14 -18.50
C GLU A 7 10.52 6.66 -18.02
N ILE A 8 9.88 7.46 -17.17
CA ILE A 8 8.54 7.18 -16.63
C ILE A 8 7.60 8.34 -17.00
N PRO A 9 7.27 8.55 -18.30
CA PRO A 9 6.54 9.72 -18.75
C PRO A 9 5.10 9.69 -18.25
N PHE A 10 4.73 10.63 -17.37
CA PHE A 10 3.42 10.66 -16.69
C PHE A 10 2.20 10.47 -17.61
N ALA A 11 2.21 11.08 -18.80
CA ALA A 11 1.09 10.99 -19.72
C ALA A 11 0.73 9.55 -20.12
N ALA A 12 1.73 8.67 -20.26
CA ALA A 12 1.53 7.29 -20.71
C ALA A 12 0.93 6.36 -19.65
N TRP A 13 1.07 6.70 -18.35
CA TRP A 13 0.63 5.85 -17.24
C TRP A 13 -0.30 6.58 -16.26
N ARG A 14 -0.88 7.71 -16.67
CA ARG A 14 -1.75 8.55 -15.83
C ARG A 14 -2.87 7.75 -15.15
N ASP A 15 -3.53 6.88 -15.90
CA ASP A 15 -4.67 6.11 -15.37
C ASP A 15 -4.20 5.07 -14.35
N THR A 16 -3.06 4.41 -14.62
CA THR A 16 -2.39 3.53 -13.65
C THR A 16 -1.97 4.30 -12.40
N CYS A 17 -1.41 5.51 -12.55
CA CYS A 17 -1.05 6.38 -11.44
C CYS A 17 -2.27 6.71 -10.58
N ALA A 18 -3.40 7.06 -11.20
CA ALA A 18 -4.64 7.37 -10.49
C ALA A 18 -5.17 6.16 -9.71
N ALA A 19 -5.21 4.98 -10.33
CA ALA A 19 -5.65 3.74 -9.68
C ALA A 19 -4.73 3.33 -8.51
N LEU A 20 -3.41 3.42 -8.72
CA LEU A 20 -2.43 3.13 -7.68
C LEU A 20 -2.54 4.14 -6.52
N HIS A 21 -2.75 5.42 -6.84
CA HIS A 21 -2.94 6.46 -5.83
C HIS A 21 -4.19 6.21 -4.98
N LEU A 22 -5.33 5.85 -5.59
CA LEU A 22 -6.54 5.50 -4.87
C LEU A 22 -6.34 4.26 -3.98
N SER A 23 -5.64 3.25 -4.48
CA SER A 23 -5.29 2.05 -3.70
C SER A 23 -4.42 2.41 -2.49
N ALA A 24 -3.41 3.25 -2.67
CA ALA A 24 -2.57 3.76 -1.59
C ALA A 24 -3.36 4.59 -0.57
N GLN A 25 -4.33 5.38 -1.02
CA GLN A 25 -5.23 6.13 -0.12
C GLN A 25 -6.08 5.18 0.74
N VAL A 26 -6.58 4.06 0.19
CA VAL A 26 -7.35 3.08 0.96
C VAL A 26 -6.49 2.48 2.08
N LEU A 27 -5.26 2.05 1.77
CA LEU A 27 -4.33 1.52 2.79
C LEU A 27 -3.99 2.57 3.85
N GLY A 28 -3.70 3.81 3.43
CA GLY A 28 -3.41 4.92 4.34
C GLY A 28 -4.58 5.25 5.26
N LYS A 29 -5.82 5.24 4.72
CA LYS A 29 -7.05 5.46 5.51
C LYS A 29 -7.29 4.36 6.53
N TYR A 30 -7.06 3.09 6.16
CA TYR A 30 -7.14 1.97 7.11
C TYR A 30 -6.15 2.17 8.27
N ARG A 31 -4.87 2.45 7.96
CA ARG A 31 -3.87 2.72 9.00
C ARG A 31 -4.25 3.92 9.88
N LEU A 32 -4.72 5.01 9.27
CA LEU A 32 -5.13 6.22 9.98
C LEU A 32 -6.30 5.95 10.95
N ALA A 33 -7.26 5.12 10.56
CA ALA A 33 -8.43 4.82 11.38
C ALA A 33 -8.15 3.85 12.54
N HIS A 34 -7.19 2.94 12.38
CA HIS A 34 -6.96 1.84 13.33
C HIS A 34 -5.70 2.03 14.20
N THR A 35 -4.84 2.99 13.90
CA THR A 35 -3.64 3.29 14.72
C THR A 35 -3.96 4.37 15.76
N PRO A 36 -3.42 4.28 17.01
CA PRO A 36 -3.52 5.38 17.96
C PRO A 36 -3.03 6.70 17.35
N TRP A 37 -3.83 7.76 17.53
CA TRP A 37 -3.56 9.05 16.91
C TRP A 37 -2.18 9.59 17.31
N GLN A 38 -1.33 9.80 16.30
CA GLN A 38 -0.08 10.55 16.46
C GLN A 38 -0.26 11.95 15.90
N ASN A 39 0.42 12.91 16.52
CA ASN A 39 0.32 14.31 16.15
C ASN A 39 0.53 14.50 14.63
N HIS A 40 -0.28 15.37 14.02
CA HIS A 40 -0.31 15.63 12.59
C HIS A 40 -0.45 14.40 11.70
N SER A 41 -1.10 13.33 12.18
CA SER A 41 -1.24 12.08 11.44
C SER A 41 0.08 11.49 10.95
N TRP A 42 1.19 11.67 11.68
CA TRP A 42 2.51 11.20 11.24
C TRP A 42 2.59 9.68 11.00
N HIS A 43 1.63 8.94 11.54
CA HIS A 43 1.47 7.52 11.32
C HIS A 43 0.73 7.16 10.01
N ALA A 44 0.23 8.11 9.21
CA ALA A 44 -0.56 7.80 8.02
C ALA A 44 0.28 7.36 6.80
N THR A 45 1.58 7.65 6.81
CA THR A 45 2.50 7.41 5.69
C THR A 45 2.66 5.91 5.40
N LEU A 46 2.86 5.51 4.14
CA LEU A 46 3.27 4.14 3.80
C LEU A 46 4.80 4.03 3.81
N TYR A 47 5.34 2.90 4.25
CA TYR A 47 6.78 2.63 4.28
C TYR A 47 7.21 1.82 3.06
N VAL A 48 8.41 2.10 2.56
CA VAL A 48 8.98 1.37 1.42
C VAL A 48 9.48 0.00 1.86
N THR A 49 9.12 -1.03 1.09
CA THR A 49 9.69 -2.38 1.16
C THR A 49 10.44 -2.68 -0.14
N ALA A 50 11.13 -3.82 -0.21
CA ALA A 50 11.76 -4.26 -1.44
C ALA A 50 10.75 -4.54 -2.57
N SER A 51 9.50 -4.87 -2.20
CA SER A 51 8.39 -5.21 -3.10
C SER A 51 7.47 -4.03 -3.40
N GLY A 52 7.43 -2.99 -2.57
CA GLY A 52 6.55 -1.84 -2.78
C GLY A 52 6.34 -0.98 -1.54
N LEU A 53 5.10 -0.88 -1.07
CA LEU A 53 4.70 0.02 0.04
C LEU A 53 3.84 -0.71 1.07
N THR A 54 4.13 -0.57 2.35
CA THR A 54 3.40 -1.22 3.45
C THR A 54 2.89 -0.22 4.49
N THR A 55 1.80 -0.57 5.18
CA THR A 55 1.35 0.15 6.38
C THR A 55 2.23 -0.10 7.60
N SER A 56 3.12 -1.11 7.58
CA SER A 56 3.62 -1.77 8.80
C SER A 56 2.45 -2.37 9.62
N ALA A 57 2.75 -3.00 10.75
CA ALA A 57 1.74 -3.50 11.68
C ALA A 57 0.81 -2.38 12.15
N VAL A 58 -0.49 -2.56 11.90
CA VAL A 58 -1.61 -1.73 12.33
C VAL A 58 -2.38 -2.51 13.39
N PRO A 59 -2.51 -2.00 14.63
CA PRO A 59 -3.34 -2.65 15.65
C PRO A 59 -4.79 -2.75 15.20
N ASP A 60 -5.43 -3.92 15.36
CA ASP A 60 -6.85 -4.08 15.08
C ASP A 60 -7.45 -5.22 15.93
N GLY A 61 -8.40 -4.86 16.79
CA GLY A 61 -8.99 -5.78 17.76
C GLY A 61 -7.93 -6.45 18.66
N PRO A 62 -7.97 -7.79 18.83
CA PRO A 62 -7.00 -8.51 19.66
C PRO A 62 -5.63 -8.74 18.99
N GLY A 63 -5.42 -8.25 17.77
CA GLY A 63 -4.22 -8.52 16.98
C GLY A 63 -3.75 -7.32 16.18
N ALA A 64 -3.06 -7.61 15.07
CA ALA A 64 -2.60 -6.60 14.14
C ALA A 64 -2.70 -7.11 12.70
N PHE A 65 -2.83 -6.17 11.77
CA PHE A 65 -2.71 -6.44 10.33
C PHE A 65 -1.60 -5.59 9.72
N ASP A 66 -0.90 -6.11 8.73
CA ASP A 66 -0.19 -5.29 7.75
C ASP A 66 -0.89 -5.38 6.40
N LEU A 67 -0.95 -4.24 5.71
CA LEU A 67 -1.37 -4.15 4.33
C LEU A 67 -0.16 -3.72 3.49
N GLU A 68 -0.03 -4.31 2.31
CA GLU A 68 1.06 -4.05 1.38
C GLU A 68 0.52 -3.88 -0.05
N LEU A 69 0.96 -2.83 -0.72
CA LEU A 69 0.95 -2.72 -2.17
C LEU A 69 2.22 -3.39 -2.68
N ASP A 70 2.08 -4.63 -3.15
CA ASP A 70 3.15 -5.37 -3.81
C ASP A 70 3.18 -4.96 -5.28
N LEU A 71 4.19 -4.18 -5.65
CA LEU A 71 4.37 -3.64 -6.99
C LEU A 71 5.12 -4.61 -7.91
N LEU A 72 5.74 -5.67 -7.36
CA LEU A 72 6.39 -6.72 -8.13
C LEU A 72 5.37 -7.77 -8.58
N ASP A 73 4.51 -8.21 -7.66
CA ASP A 73 3.47 -9.20 -7.93
C ASP A 73 2.14 -8.58 -8.38
N HIS A 74 2.07 -7.25 -8.48
CA HIS A 74 0.86 -6.50 -8.84
C HIS A 74 -0.36 -6.89 -7.98
N ALA A 75 -0.23 -6.78 -6.66
CA ALA A 75 -1.28 -7.16 -5.73
C ALA A 75 -1.37 -6.25 -4.50
N VAL A 76 -2.56 -6.18 -3.91
CA VAL A 76 -2.72 -5.78 -2.51
C VAL A 76 -2.70 -7.04 -1.67
N VAL A 77 -1.84 -7.06 -0.66
CA VAL A 77 -1.71 -8.17 0.28
C VAL A 77 -2.05 -7.68 1.68
N GLY A 78 -2.90 -8.42 2.38
CA GLY A 78 -3.17 -8.22 3.80
C GLY A 78 -2.73 -9.44 4.59
N ARG A 79 -2.02 -9.24 5.69
CA ARG A 79 -1.57 -10.31 6.58
C ARG A 79 -1.98 -9.97 8.01
N ALA A 80 -2.42 -10.98 8.75
CA ALA A 80 -2.83 -10.87 10.14
C ALA A 80 -1.76 -11.47 11.05
N SER A 81 -1.64 -10.96 12.27
CA SER A 81 -0.70 -11.45 13.28
C SER A 81 -0.91 -12.91 13.71
N ASN A 82 -2.06 -13.51 13.36
CA ASN A 82 -2.36 -14.92 13.58
C ASN A 82 -1.98 -15.83 12.39
N GLY A 83 -1.25 -15.32 11.40
CA GLY A 83 -0.75 -16.07 10.25
C GLY A 83 -1.72 -16.17 9.08
N ARG A 84 -2.93 -15.59 9.17
CA ARG A 84 -3.85 -15.52 8.03
C ARG A 84 -3.39 -14.45 7.03
N SER A 85 -3.61 -14.70 5.74
CA SER A 85 -3.38 -13.72 4.69
C SER A 85 -4.49 -13.74 3.65
N ALA A 86 -4.73 -12.59 3.03
CA ALA A 86 -5.59 -12.44 1.86
C ALA A 86 -4.88 -11.57 0.82
N ARG A 87 -5.18 -11.76 -0.45
CA ARG A 87 -4.65 -10.92 -1.53
C ARG A 87 -5.66 -10.75 -2.65
N PHE A 88 -5.59 -9.62 -3.33
CA PHE A 88 -6.29 -9.38 -4.58
C PHE A 88 -5.40 -8.63 -5.58
N PRO A 89 -5.59 -8.86 -6.89
CA PRO A 89 -4.72 -8.26 -7.91
C PRO A 89 -4.96 -6.75 -8.05
N LEU A 90 -3.87 -6.02 -8.32
CA LEU A 90 -3.88 -4.66 -8.84
C LEU A 90 -4.05 -4.73 -10.36
N GLY A 91 -5.28 -4.57 -10.84
CA GLY A 91 -5.58 -4.64 -12.26
C GLY A 91 -6.99 -4.13 -12.56
N PRO A 92 -7.40 -4.16 -13.83
CA PRO A 92 -8.76 -3.81 -14.23
C PRO A 92 -9.78 -4.64 -13.44
N GLY A 93 -10.67 -3.96 -12.74
CA GLY A 93 -11.67 -4.58 -11.88
C GLY A 93 -12.83 -3.61 -11.67
N THR A 94 -13.99 -4.15 -11.36
CA THR A 94 -15.18 -3.34 -11.03
C THR A 94 -15.06 -2.87 -9.59
N VAL A 95 -15.34 -1.58 -9.36
CA VAL A 95 -15.57 -1.03 -8.01
C VAL A 95 -17.02 -1.28 -7.63
#